data_AF-A0A525D716-F1
#
_entry.id   AF-A0A525D716-F1
#
_cell.length_a   1.000
_cell.length_b   1.000
_cell.length_c   1.000
_cell.angle_alpha   90.00
_cell.angle_beta   90.00
_cell.angle_gamma   90.00
#
_symmetry.space_group_name_H-M   'P 1'
#
loop_
_entity.id
_entity.type
_entity.pdbx_description
1 polymer ?
#
loop_
_entity_poly.entity_id
_entity_poly.type
_entity_poly.pdbx_seq_one_letter_code
_entity_poly.pdbx_strand_id
1 'polypeptide(L)'
;MKCIQAEYNNETGNISIKPGATEEDWVSVCRRFNDDVSRVCDVTDIEDYTGLFECMDDHNQPFYYMVKEDKALYRMKRRRFFDNIGLD
;
A
#
# COMPACT_ATOMS: atom_id res chain seq x y z
N MET A 1 -3.12 7.79 8.85
CA MET A 1 -2.44 7.54 7.55
C MET A 1 -3.50 7.63 6.47
N LYS A 2 -3.18 8.14 5.28
CA LYS A 2 -4.14 8.26 4.18
C LYS A 2 -3.92 7.13 3.17
N CYS A 3 -4.99 6.71 2.53
CA CYS A 3 -4.94 5.71 1.47
C CYS A 3 -5.90 6.06 0.33
N ILE A 4 -5.70 5.44 -0.83
CA ILE A 4 -6.62 5.52 -1.96
C ILE A 4 -6.77 4.15 -2.59
N GLN A 5 -7.96 3.86 -3.11
CA GLN A 5 -8.19 2.61 -3.82
C GLN A 5 -7.40 2.57 -5.13
N ALA A 6 -6.77 1.44 -5.40
CA ALA A 6 -5.92 1.20 -6.54
C ALA A 6 -6.43 0.02 -7.37
N GLU A 7 -6.02 -0.01 -8.63
CA GLU A 7 -6.07 -1.20 -9.46
C GLU A 7 -4.65 -1.77 -9.56
N TYR A 8 -4.55 -3.09 -9.43
CA TYR A 8 -3.29 -3.79 -9.51
C TYR A 8 -3.42 -4.97 -10.48
N ASN A 9 -2.50 -5.05 -11.43
CA ASN A 9 -2.41 -6.16 -12.35
C ASN A 9 -1.23 -7.07 -11.92
N ASN A 10 -1.56 -8.24 -11.38
CA ASN A 10 -0.59 -9.22 -10.89
C ASN A 10 0.37 -9.75 -11.97
N GLU A 11 -0.02 -9.75 -13.25
CA GLU A 11 0.81 -10.28 -14.34
C GLU A 11 1.87 -9.28 -14.81
N THR A 12 1.54 -8.00 -14.78
CA THR A 12 2.41 -6.91 -15.28
C THR A 12 3.07 -6.11 -14.16
N GLY A 13 2.59 -6.25 -12.93
CA GLY A 13 2.99 -5.41 -11.79
C GLY A 13 2.51 -3.96 -11.91
N ASN A 14 1.60 -3.65 -12.85
CA ASN A 14 1.12 -2.30 -13.07
C ASN A 14 0.17 -1.88 -11.94
N ILE A 15 0.41 -0.69 -11.38
CA ILE A 15 -0.38 -0.09 -10.30
C ILE A 15 -0.94 1.23 -10.82
N SER A 16 -2.24 1.46 -10.63
CA SER A 16 -2.87 2.72 -10.96
C SER A 16 -3.90 3.12 -9.90
N ILE A 17 -4.19 4.42 -9.79
CA ILE A 17 -5.31 4.89 -8.96
C ILE A 17 -6.61 4.47 -9.65
N LYS A 18 -7.52 3.84 -8.90
CA LYS A 18 -8.83 3.47 -9.43
C LYS A 18 -9.60 4.73 -9.85
N PRO A 19 -10.17 4.80 -11.07
CA PRO A 19 -10.91 5.98 -11.51
C PRO A 19 -12.04 6.36 -10.55
N GLY A 20 -12.06 7.64 -10.14
CA GLY A 20 -13.06 8.16 -9.21
C GLY A 20 -12.84 7.79 -7.73
N ALA A 21 -11.73 7.14 -7.39
CA ALA A 21 -11.38 6.89 -6.00
C ALA A 21 -11.08 8.20 -5.26
N THR A 22 -11.44 8.23 -3.98
CA THR A 22 -11.16 9.34 -3.07
C THR A 22 -10.22 8.90 -1.97
N GLU A 23 -9.46 9.83 -1.39
CA GLU A 23 -8.64 9.52 -0.23
C GLU A 23 -9.49 9.13 0.98
N GLU A 24 -9.08 8.05 1.64
CA GLU A 24 -9.69 7.52 2.85
C GLU A 24 -8.69 7.48 4.01
N ASP A 25 -9.20 7.34 5.23
CA ASP A 25 -8.36 7.03 6.39
C ASP A 25 -8.02 5.54 6.40
N TRP A 26 -6.71 5.23 6.37
CA TRP A 26 -6.22 3.86 6.26
C TRP A 26 -6.66 2.97 7.44
N VAL A 27 -6.69 3.51 8.66
CA VAL A 27 -7.10 2.73 9.84
C VAL A 27 -8.56 2.30 9.73
N SER A 28 -9.40 3.19 9.19
CA SER A 28 -10.81 2.88 8.92
C SER A 28 -10.98 1.83 7.82
N VAL A 29 -10.11 1.83 6.80
CA VAL A 29 -10.09 0.80 5.75
C VAL A 29 -9.67 -0.55 6.31
N CYS A 30 -8.58 -0.65 7.09
CA CYS A 30 -8.17 -1.92 7.71
C CYS A 30 -9.31 -2.57 8.50
N ARG A 31 -10.00 -1.78 9.33
CA ARG A 31 -11.14 -2.26 10.12
C ARG A 31 -12.31 -2.75 9.26
N ARG A 32 -12.52 -2.17 8.06
CA ARG A 32 -13.55 -2.61 7.11
C ARG A 32 -13.27 -4.02 6.59
N PHE A 33 -11.99 -4.38 6.51
CA PHE A 33 -11.52 -5.69 6.07
C PHE A 33 -11.07 -6.57 7.25
N ASN A 34 -11.62 -6.36 8.45
CA ASN A 34 -11.29 -7.14 9.65
C ASN A 34 -9.78 -7.19 9.98
N ASP A 35 -9.05 -6.14 9.63
CA ASP A 35 -7.59 -6.05 9.70
C ASP A 35 -6.83 -7.12 8.88
N ASP A 36 -7.51 -7.84 7.99
CA ASP A 36 -6.94 -8.77 7.03
C ASP A 36 -6.34 -8.01 5.84
N VAL A 37 -5.16 -7.45 6.08
CA VAL A 37 -4.43 -6.61 5.14
C VAL A 37 -2.98 -7.05 5.02
N SER A 38 -2.46 -7.10 3.79
CA SER A 38 -1.10 -7.52 3.49
C SER A 38 -0.40 -6.54 2.55
N ARG A 39 0.88 -6.25 2.78
CA ARG A 39 1.66 -5.41 1.86
C ARG A 39 2.05 -6.23 0.64
N VAL A 40 1.73 -5.73 -0.55
CA VAL A 40 2.07 -6.37 -1.83
C VAL A 40 3.45 -5.91 -2.29
N CYS A 41 3.65 -4.59 -2.41
CA CYS A 41 4.91 -4.01 -2.87
C CYS A 41 5.07 -2.56 -2.42
N ASP A 42 6.27 -2.02 -2.63
CA ASP A 42 6.55 -0.60 -2.44
C ASP A 42 6.11 0.20 -3.67
N VAL A 43 5.53 1.37 -3.43
CA VAL A 43 5.16 2.32 -4.47
C VAL A 43 6.19 3.44 -4.45
N THR A 44 6.93 3.62 -5.54
CA THR A 44 7.96 4.67 -5.64
C THR A 44 7.60 5.79 -6.61
N ASP A 45 6.70 5.50 -7.56
CA ASP A 45 6.53 6.33 -8.76
C ASP A 45 5.16 7.02 -8.83
N ILE A 46 4.31 6.84 -7.81
CA ILE A 46 2.94 7.36 -7.77
C ILE A 46 2.75 8.29 -6.56
N GLU A 47 2.82 9.59 -6.82
CA GLU A 47 2.56 10.67 -5.86
C GLU A 47 3.32 10.51 -4.51
N ASP A 48 2.61 10.68 -3.39
CA ASP A 48 3.10 10.56 -2.03
C ASP A 48 2.84 9.17 -1.41
N TYR A 49 2.35 8.21 -2.20
CA TYR A 49 2.08 6.86 -1.74
C TYR A 49 3.37 6.05 -1.66
N THR A 50 3.50 5.22 -0.63
CA THR A 50 4.75 4.51 -0.34
C THR A 50 4.62 2.99 -0.41
N GLY A 51 3.39 2.46 -0.36
CA GLY A 51 3.15 1.03 -0.41
C GLY A 51 1.77 0.69 -0.95
N LEU A 52 1.71 -0.44 -1.64
CA LEU A 52 0.48 -1.09 -2.09
C LEU A 52 0.12 -2.19 -1.09
N PHE A 53 -1.13 -2.20 -0.67
CA PHE A 53 -1.68 -3.19 0.25
C PHE A 53 -2.87 -3.88 -0.39
N GLU A 54 -2.95 -5.19 -0.22
CA GLU A 54 -4.10 -6.03 -0.51
C GLU A 54 -4.95 -6.16 0.76
N CYS A 55 -6.26 -5.99 0.62
CA CYS A 55 -7.25 -6.17 1.66
C CYS A 55 -8.27 -7.19 1.16
N MET A 56 -8.56 -8.22 1.95
CA MET A 56 -9.50 -9.27 1.57
C MET A 56 -10.87 -9.00 2.18
N ASP A 57 -11.92 -9.03 1.36
CA ASP A 57 -13.28 -8.98 1.89
C ASP A 57 -13.75 -10.35 2.40
N ASP A 58 -14.95 -10.38 2.99
CA ASP A 58 -15.57 -11.62 3.51
C ASP A 58 -15.87 -12.65 2.40
N HIS A 59 -15.82 -12.25 1.13
CA HIS A 59 -15.97 -13.12 -0.04
C HIS A 59 -14.62 -13.55 -0.62
N ASN A 60 -13.52 -13.25 0.07
CA ASN A 60 -12.16 -13.54 -0.36
C ASN A 60 -11.82 -12.85 -1.70
N GLN A 61 -12.43 -11.69 -1.96
CA GLN A 61 -12.15 -10.83 -3.09
C GLN A 61 -11.07 -9.81 -2.70
N PRO A 62 -9.96 -9.71 -3.46
CA PRO A 62 -8.89 -8.78 -3.15
C PRO A 62 -9.25 -7.35 -3.57
N PHE A 63 -8.97 -6.41 -2.67
CA PHE A 63 -9.03 -4.98 -2.91
C PHE A 63 -7.67 -4.35 -2.66
N TYR A 64 -7.20 -3.53 -3.59
CA TYR A 64 -5.89 -2.91 -3.49
C TYR A 64 -6.01 -1.46 -3.05
N TYR A 65 -5.14 -1.05 -2.13
CA TYR A 65 -5.03 0.31 -1.65
C TYR A 65 -3.59 0.77 -1.66
N MET A 66 -3.35 1.95 -2.23
CA MET A 66 -2.09 2.66 -2.05
C MET A 66 -2.15 3.46 -0.76
N VAL A 67 -1.12 3.35 0.07
CA VAL A 67 -1.08 3.97 1.40
C VAL A 67 0.07 4.98 1.46
N LYS A 68 -0.24 6.19 1.94
CA LYS A 68 0.75 7.20 2.34
C LYS A 68 1.20 6.86 3.76
N GLU A 69 2.10 5.90 3.89
CA GLU A 69 2.74 5.64 5.19
C GLU A 69 3.51 6.89 5.60
N ASP A 70 3.66 7.11 6.91
CA ASP A 70 4.46 8.21 7.40
C ASP A 70 5.85 8.14 6.76
N LYS A 71 6.21 9.14 5.95
CA LYS A 71 7.47 9.20 5.20
C LYS A 71 8.67 9.03 6.13
N ALA A 72 8.57 9.44 7.40
CA ALA A 72 9.62 9.23 8.39
C ALA A 72 9.79 7.73 8.74
N LEU A 73 8.68 7.01 8.94
CA LEU A 73 8.69 5.58 9.24
C LEU A 73 9.15 4.76 8.02
N TYR A 74 8.71 5.12 6.81
CA TYR A 74 9.12 4.46 5.57
C TYR A 74 10.63 4.63 5.29
N ARG A 75 11.14 5.87 5.36
CA ARG A 75 12.59 6.14 5.17
C ARG A 75 13.45 5.38 6.18
N MET A 76 12.97 5.26 7.43
CA MET A 76 13.66 4.47 8.46
C MET A 76 13.68 2.97 8.13
N LYS A 77 12.55 2.39 7.68
CA LYS A 77 12.46 0.98 7.26
C LYS A 77 13.37 0.71 6.05
N ARG A 78 13.32 1.57 5.03
CA ARG A 78 14.14 1.46 3.82
C ARG A 78 15.63 1.55 4.13
N ARG A 79 16.04 2.49 4.97
CA ARG A 79 17.43 2.59 5.44
C ARG A 79 17.88 1.32 6.15
N ARG A 80 17.10 0.82 7.13
CA ARG A 80 17.40 -0.44 7.83
C ARG A 80 17.48 -1.65 6.88
N PHE A 81 16.65 -1.69 5.85
CA PHE A 81 16.72 -2.76 4.86
C PHE A 81 18.05 -2.74 4.11
N PHE A 82 18.49 -1.57 3.61
CA PHE A 82 19.79 -1.41 2.96
C PHE A 82 20.98 -1.68 3.90
N ASP A 83 20.92 -1.17 5.14
CA ASP A 83 21.91 -1.44 6.18
C ASP A 83 22.04 -2.96 6.44
N ASN A 84 20.92 -3.68 6.48
CA ASN A 84 20.89 -5.12 6.75
C ASN A 84 21.39 -6.00 5.59
N ILE A 85 21.38 -5.49 4.35
CA ILE A 85 21.91 -6.20 3.18
C ILE A 85 23.32 -5.72 2.79
N GLY A 86 23.92 -4.81 3.57
CA GLY A 86 25.31 -4.36 3.40
C GLY A 86 25.57 -3.51 2.16
N LEU A 87 24.53 -2.88 1.61
CA LEU A 87 24.63 -1.95 0.49
C LEU A 87 24.53 -0.53 1.03
N ASP A 88 25.69 0.06 1.35
CA ASP A 88 25.88 1.46 1.74
C ASP A 88 26.11 2.33 0.49
#